data_AF-A0A0N5B1C7-F1
#
_entry.id   AF-A0A0N5B1C7-F1
#
_cell.length_a   1.000
_cell.length_b   1.000
_cell.length_c   1.000
_cell.angle_alpha   90.00
_cell.angle_beta   90.00
_cell.angle_gamma   90.00
#
_symmetry.space_group_name_H-M   'P 1'
#
loop_
_entity.id
_entity.type
_entity.pdbx_description
1 polymer ?
#
loop_
_entity_poly.entity_id
_entity_poly.type
_entity_poly.pdbx_seq_one_letter_code
_entity_poly.pdbx_strand_id
1 'polypeptide(L)'
;MAETPGIGCDSKDHQMSLLDQESNLEMMRRQHTLIRAVVSDLTTWDDEWSRLIRSLKGEAQKLEQRLYDGMAIESEGMLQIVDKAREVLAVLEAKINSLETSIKEAKESLTKGGRDELKDTSGQSSRNPTMRQGSLPEIKLVTFGGNPEEWPVFWS
;
A
#
# COMPACT_ATOMS: atom_id res chain seq x y z
N MET A 1 26.12 -38.26 -14.28
CA MET A 1 26.07 -36.98 -13.55
C MET A 1 25.08 -36.11 -14.29
N ALA A 2 23.88 -35.92 -13.74
CA ALA A 2 22.85 -35.08 -14.33
C ALA A 2 22.56 -33.95 -13.33
N GLU A 3 22.91 -32.73 -13.71
CA GLU A 3 22.62 -31.52 -12.95
C GLU A 3 21.15 -31.15 -13.17
N THR A 4 20.38 -31.04 -12.08
CA THR A 4 19.04 -30.48 -12.09
C THR A 4 19.13 -28.95 -12.03
N PRO A 5 18.51 -28.20 -12.95
CA PRO A 5 18.47 -26.75 -12.87
C PRO A 5 17.50 -26.27 -11.79
N GLY A 6 17.87 -25.17 -11.15
CA GLY A 6 17.29 -24.67 -9.92
C GLY A 6 15.82 -24.23 -10.03
N ILE A 7 15.01 -24.74 -9.10
CA ILE A 7 13.66 -24.26 -8.77
C ILE A 7 13.71 -23.37 -7.50
N GLY A 8 14.92 -23.07 -6.99
CA GLY A 8 15.12 -22.44 -5.67
C GLY A 8 15.16 -20.91 -5.62
N CYS A 9 15.00 -20.20 -6.74
CA CYS A 9 15.15 -18.74 -6.78
C CYS A 9 13.83 -18.02 -6.50
N ASP A 10 12.75 -18.32 -7.25
CA ASP A 10 11.48 -17.59 -7.16
C ASP A 10 10.84 -17.61 -5.77
N SER A 11 10.91 -18.74 -5.05
CA SER A 11 10.33 -18.84 -3.71
C SER A 11 11.05 -17.98 -2.66
N LYS A 12 12.38 -17.81 -2.80
CA LYS A 12 13.16 -16.95 -1.89
C LYS A 12 12.92 -15.47 -2.18
N ASP A 13 12.81 -15.12 -3.45
CA ASP A 13 12.56 -13.74 -3.88
C ASP A 13 11.16 -13.28 -3.43
N HIS A 14 10.15 -14.15 -3.49
CA HIS A 14 8.81 -13.86 -2.96
C HIS A 14 8.77 -13.76 -1.42
N GLN A 15 9.54 -14.60 -0.70
CA GLN A 15 9.64 -14.50 0.76
C GLN A 15 10.36 -13.23 1.21
N MET A 16 11.40 -12.82 0.48
CA MET A 16 12.12 -11.57 0.75
C MET A 16 11.22 -10.35 0.51
N SER A 17 10.45 -10.35 -0.58
CA SER A 17 9.46 -9.30 -0.87
C SER A 17 8.36 -9.20 0.20
N LEU A 18 7.94 -10.32 0.80
CA LEU A 18 6.92 -10.31 1.87
C LEU A 18 7.47 -9.72 3.17
N LEU A 19 8.72 -10.07 3.54
CA LEU A 19 9.39 -9.51 4.72
C LEU A 19 9.58 -7.99 4.60
N ASP A 20 9.91 -7.49 3.42
CA ASP A 20 10.02 -6.05 3.15
C ASP A 20 8.67 -5.34 3.29
N GLN A 21 7.58 -5.97 2.80
CA GLN A 21 6.23 -5.44 2.97
C GLN A 21 5.79 -5.40 4.45
N GLU A 22 6.09 -6.44 5.22
CA GLU A 22 5.80 -6.50 6.66
C GLU A 22 6.60 -5.46 7.45
N SER A 23 7.88 -5.27 7.12
CA SER A 23 8.72 -4.23 7.71
C SER A 23 8.18 -2.83 7.43
N ASN A 24 7.79 -2.56 6.18
CA ASN A 24 7.19 -1.29 5.79
C ASN A 24 5.85 -1.03 6.50
N LEU A 25 5.01 -2.06 6.64
CA LEU A 25 3.76 -1.99 7.40
C LEU A 25 4.02 -1.57 8.86
N GLU A 26 4.99 -2.19 9.51
CA GLU A 26 5.33 -1.89 10.90
C GLU A 26 5.82 -0.44 11.05
N MET A 27 6.69 0.01 10.14
CA MET A 27 7.17 1.40 10.10
C MET A 27 5.99 2.38 9.96
N MET A 28 5.06 2.13 9.03
CA MET A 28 3.89 3.00 8.83
C MET A 28 2.99 3.04 10.06
N ARG A 29 2.75 1.90 10.73
CA ARG A 29 1.96 1.84 11.97
C ARG A 29 2.60 2.66 13.10
N ARG A 30 3.94 2.60 13.23
CA ARG A 30 4.68 3.41 14.21
C ARG A 30 4.52 4.90 13.92
N GLN A 31 4.74 5.31 12.67
CA GLN A 31 4.55 6.71 12.24
C GLN A 31 3.13 7.21 12.48
N HIS A 32 2.14 6.40 12.11
CA HIS A 32 0.73 6.68 12.35
C HIS A 32 0.46 6.92 13.84
N THR A 33 1.02 6.09 14.72
CA THR A 33 0.82 6.21 16.17
C THR A 33 1.43 7.51 16.72
N LEU A 34 2.66 7.84 16.28
CA LEU A 34 3.35 9.05 16.69
C LEU A 34 2.61 10.32 16.27
N ILE A 35 2.18 10.39 15.01
CA ILE A 35 1.44 11.56 14.49
C ILE A 35 0.11 11.70 15.22
N ARG A 36 -0.60 10.59 15.47
CA ARG A 36 -1.87 10.60 16.21
C ARG A 36 -1.69 11.13 17.64
N ALA A 37 -0.63 10.74 18.32
CA ALA A 37 -0.32 11.24 19.67
C ALA A 37 -0.09 12.75 19.65
N VAL A 38 0.77 13.25 18.75
CA VAL A 38 1.05 14.69 18.63
C VAL A 38 -0.21 15.49 18.30
N VAL A 39 -1.07 15.00 17.40
CA VAL A 39 -2.35 15.65 17.09
C VAL A 39 -3.27 15.72 18.32
N SER A 40 -3.31 14.66 19.12
CA SER A 40 -4.08 14.63 20.36
C SER A 40 -3.58 15.66 21.37
N ASP A 41 -2.26 15.75 21.54
CA ASP A 41 -1.64 16.71 22.46
C ASP A 41 -1.93 18.15 22.01
N LEU A 42 -1.74 18.46 20.72
CA LEU A 42 -2.02 19.79 20.18
C LEU A 42 -3.50 20.18 20.31
N THR A 43 -4.41 19.23 20.09
CA THR A 43 -5.85 19.47 20.29
C THR A 43 -6.17 19.74 21.77
N THR A 44 -5.49 19.05 22.68
CA THR A 44 -5.66 19.29 24.12
C THR A 44 -5.14 20.67 24.52
N TRP A 45 -3.97 21.08 24.01
CA TRP A 45 -3.43 22.41 24.24
C TRP A 45 -4.36 23.51 23.70
N ASP A 46 -4.95 23.30 22.52
CA ASP A 46 -5.95 24.19 21.94
C ASP A 46 -7.16 24.40 22.86
N ASP A 47 -7.71 23.30 23.38
CA ASP A 47 -8.84 23.33 24.30
C ASP A 47 -8.49 24.04 25.63
N GLU A 48 -7.31 23.75 26.18
CA GLU A 48 -6.84 24.37 27.43
C GLU A 48 -6.63 25.87 27.28
N TRP A 49 -6.01 26.29 26.17
CA TRP A 49 -5.76 27.70 25.90
C TRP A 49 -7.06 28.46 25.62
N SER A 50 -7.96 27.85 24.85
CA SER A 50 -9.33 28.36 24.63
C SER A 50 -10.11 28.49 25.93
N ARG A 51 -9.92 27.58 26.89
CA ARG A 51 -10.52 27.65 28.23
C ARG A 51 -9.90 28.78 29.05
N LEU A 52 -8.58 28.95 28.99
CA LEU A 52 -7.88 30.06 29.66
C LEU A 52 -8.42 31.41 29.18
N ILE A 53 -8.48 31.62 27.86
CA ILE A 53 -8.98 32.87 27.28
C ILE A 53 -10.42 33.16 27.74
N ARG A 54 -11.29 32.14 27.77
CA ARG A 54 -12.67 32.27 28.27
C ARG A 54 -12.77 32.61 29.75
N SER A 55 -11.76 32.23 30.55
CA SER A 55 -11.72 32.53 32.00
C SER A 55 -11.26 33.96 32.31
N LEU A 56 -10.52 34.58 31.38
CA LEU A 56 -10.03 35.95 31.49
C LEU A 56 -11.14 36.96 31.14
N LYS A 57 -10.95 38.21 31.57
CA LYS A 57 -11.88 39.33 31.28
C LYS A 57 -11.12 40.61 30.93
N GLY A 58 -11.77 41.48 30.16
CA GLY A 58 -11.26 42.83 29.87
C GLY A 58 -10.01 42.80 28.99
N GLU A 59 -9.01 43.62 29.32
CA GLU A 59 -7.79 43.74 28.51
C GLU A 59 -6.92 42.49 28.52
N ALA A 60 -6.89 41.74 29.64
CA ALA A 60 -6.15 40.49 29.72
C ALA A 60 -6.67 39.44 28.73
N GLN A 61 -7.99 39.36 28.55
CA GLN A 61 -8.60 38.46 27.57
C GLN A 61 -8.25 38.85 26.13
N LYS A 62 -8.28 40.15 25.80
CA LYS A 62 -7.96 40.64 24.45
C LYS A 62 -6.49 40.39 24.09
N LEU A 63 -5.58 40.61 25.04
CA LEU A 63 -4.16 40.36 24.85
C LEU A 63 -3.91 38.87 24.57
N GLU A 64 -4.48 38.00 25.39
CA GLU A 64 -4.31 36.56 25.26
C GLU A 64 -4.93 36.03 23.95
N GLN A 65 -6.13 36.51 23.59
CA GLN A 65 -6.77 36.16 22.31
C GLN A 65 -5.87 36.54 21.13
N ARG A 66 -5.24 37.73 21.15
CA ARG A 66 -4.36 38.15 20.06
C ARG A 66 -3.11 37.27 19.95
N LEU A 67 -2.55 36.84 21.07
CA LEU A 67 -1.41 35.91 21.08
C LEU A 67 -1.81 34.54 20.53
N TYR A 68 -2.97 34.04 20.95
CA TYR A 68 -3.53 32.80 20.43
C TYR A 68 -3.79 32.90 18.92
N ASP A 69 -4.42 33.97 18.43
CA ASP A 69 -4.71 34.14 17.00
C ASP A 69 -3.41 34.11 16.17
N GLY A 70 -2.33 34.74 16.66
CA GLY A 70 -1.02 34.68 16.03
C GLY A 70 -0.43 33.27 15.97
N MET A 71 -0.49 32.52 17.07
CA MET A 71 0.11 31.17 17.12
C MET A 71 -0.76 30.07 16.52
N ALA A 72 -2.08 30.23 16.53
CA ALA A 72 -3.04 29.20 16.12
C ALA A 72 -3.50 29.36 14.66
N ILE A 73 -3.71 30.61 14.19
CA ILE A 73 -4.43 30.89 12.93
C ILE A 73 -3.49 31.23 11.76
N GLU A 74 -2.25 31.69 12.03
CA GLU A 74 -1.28 32.01 10.98
C GLU A 74 -1.00 30.83 10.01
N SER A 75 -0.39 31.09 8.86
CA SER A 75 -0.15 30.11 7.78
C SER A 75 0.70 28.88 8.16
N GLU A 76 1.35 28.94 9.33
CA GLU A 76 2.05 27.82 9.95
C GLU A 76 1.62 27.64 11.42
N GLY A 77 0.45 28.17 11.77
CA GLY A 77 -0.12 28.09 13.10
C GLY A 77 -0.52 26.67 13.47
N MET A 78 -0.67 26.46 14.77
CA MET A 78 -0.99 25.17 15.37
C MET A 78 -2.18 24.46 14.71
N LEU A 79 -3.25 25.19 14.38
CA LEU A 79 -4.45 24.59 13.78
C LEU A 79 -4.18 24.05 12.38
N GLN A 80 -3.40 24.77 11.57
CA GLN A 80 -3.02 24.31 10.24
C GLN A 80 -2.11 23.08 10.29
N ILE A 81 -1.20 23.02 11.29
CA ILE A 81 -0.36 21.84 11.52
C ILE A 81 -1.22 20.64 11.88
N VAL A 82 -2.21 20.82 12.76
CA VAL A 82 -3.16 19.76 13.15
C VAL A 82 -3.96 19.26 11.94
N ASP A 83 -4.48 20.15 11.10
CA ASP A 83 -5.25 19.76 9.92
C ASP A 83 -4.41 18.99 8.90
N LYS A 84 -3.19 19.48 8.60
CA LYS A 84 -2.23 18.76 7.74
C LYS A 84 -1.89 17.37 8.32
N ALA A 85 -1.67 17.29 9.63
CA ALA A 85 -1.36 16.03 10.28
C ALA A 85 -2.54 15.03 10.23
N ARG A 86 -3.78 15.51 10.33
CA ARG A 86 -4.99 14.68 10.15
C ARG A 86 -5.11 14.15 8.73
N GLU A 87 -4.79 14.96 7.72
CA GLU A 87 -4.74 14.50 6.33
C GLU A 87 -3.68 13.39 6.14
N VAL A 88 -2.48 13.59 6.69
CA VAL A 88 -1.40 12.59 6.65
C VAL A 88 -1.83 11.29 7.35
N LEU A 89 -2.53 11.39 8.50
CA LEU A 89 -3.07 10.21 9.19
C LEU A 89 -4.05 9.43 8.30
N ALA A 90 -4.98 10.12 7.64
CA ALA A 90 -5.93 9.46 6.74
C ALA A 90 -5.23 8.73 5.58
N VAL A 91 -4.18 9.35 5.01
CA VAL A 91 -3.37 8.73 3.95
C VAL A 91 -2.61 7.50 4.48
N LEU A 92 -2.00 7.61 5.68
CA LEU A 92 -1.29 6.49 6.30
C LEU A 92 -2.24 5.33 6.62
N GLU A 93 -3.43 5.61 7.14
CA GLU A 93 -4.44 4.61 7.45
C GLU A 93 -4.90 3.86 6.19
N ALA A 94 -5.16 4.58 5.10
CA ALA A 94 -5.48 3.97 3.80
C ALA A 94 -4.34 3.07 3.29
N LYS A 95 -3.08 3.50 3.41
CA LYS A 95 -1.91 2.71 3.01
C LYS A 95 -1.71 1.47 3.87
N ILE A 96 -1.88 1.58 5.19
CA ILE A 96 -1.82 0.45 6.12
C ILE A 96 -2.86 -0.59 5.72
N ASN A 97 -4.12 -0.18 5.52
CA ASN A 97 -5.20 -1.09 5.12
C ASN A 97 -4.91 -1.77 3.77
N SER A 98 -4.37 -1.02 2.80
CA SER A 98 -3.98 -1.57 1.49
C SER A 98 -2.82 -2.56 1.59
N LEU A 99 -1.83 -2.31 2.45
CA LEU A 99 -0.71 -3.23 2.66
C LEU A 99 -1.15 -4.49 3.40
N GLU A 100 -1.99 -4.36 4.43
CA GLU A 100 -2.54 -5.51 5.17
C GLU A 100 -3.32 -6.46 4.27
N THR A 101 -4.16 -5.91 3.40
CA THR A 101 -4.91 -6.69 2.41
C THR A 101 -3.98 -7.37 1.41
N SER A 102 -2.99 -6.66 0.87
CA SER A 102 -2.00 -7.22 -0.05
C SER A 102 -1.17 -8.36 0.60
N ILE A 103 -0.70 -8.17 1.83
CA ILE A 103 0.04 -9.19 2.58
C ILE A 103 -0.84 -10.42 2.85
N LYS A 104 -2.11 -10.20 3.19
CA LYS A 104 -3.07 -11.29 3.42
C LYS A 104 -3.30 -12.10 2.14
N GLU A 105 -3.53 -11.44 1.02
CA GLU A 105 -3.70 -12.09 -0.29
C GLU A 105 -2.45 -12.88 -0.70
N ALA A 106 -1.25 -12.31 -0.51
CA ALA A 106 0.01 -12.98 -0.79
C ALA A 106 0.21 -14.24 0.08
N LYS A 107 -0.19 -14.20 1.35
CA LYS A 107 -0.16 -15.38 2.24
C LYS A 107 -1.17 -16.44 1.83
N GLU A 108 -2.37 -16.04 1.39
CA GLU A 108 -3.39 -16.95 0.88
C GLU A 108 -2.97 -17.61 -0.45
N SER A 109 -2.32 -16.89 -1.36
CA SER A 109 -1.79 -17.46 -2.60
C SER A 109 -0.66 -18.44 -2.35
N LEU A 110 0.23 -18.16 -1.38
CA LEU A 110 1.31 -19.09 -0.99
C LEU A 110 0.77 -20.41 -0.43
N THR A 111 -0.32 -20.35 0.35
CA THR A 111 -0.94 -21.54 0.95
C THR A 111 -1.77 -22.36 -0.04
N LYS A 112 -2.35 -21.73 -1.08
CA LYS A 112 -3.06 -22.43 -2.16
C LYS A 112 -2.12 -23.02 -3.22
N GLY A 113 -1.02 -22.34 -3.56
CA GLY A 113 -0.04 -22.83 -4.53
C GLY A 113 0.66 -24.14 -4.12
N GLY A 114 0.71 -24.45 -2.82
CA GLY A 114 1.26 -25.71 -2.32
C GLY A 114 0.32 -26.92 -2.33
N ARG A 115 -0.98 -26.74 -2.65
CA ARG A 115 -1.98 -27.83 -2.54
C ARG A 115 -2.43 -28.42 -3.88
N ASP A 116 -2.24 -27.72 -5.00
CA ASP A 116 -2.71 -28.18 -6.32
C ASP A 116 -1.62 -28.80 -7.22
N GLU A 117 -0.34 -28.80 -6.82
CA GLU A 117 0.74 -29.42 -7.64
C GLU A 117 1.03 -30.90 -7.34
N LEU A 118 0.29 -31.54 -6.43
CA LEU A 118 0.51 -32.95 -6.05
C LEU A 118 -0.68 -33.87 -6.35
N LYS A 119 -1.51 -33.53 -7.34
CA LYS A 119 -2.52 -34.47 -7.85
C LYS A 119 -2.46 -34.57 -9.37
N ASP A 120 -2.23 -35.79 -9.82
CA ASP A 120 -2.32 -36.31 -11.19
C ASP A 120 -1.14 -36.09 -12.14
N THR A 121 -0.07 -36.83 -11.89
CA THR A 121 0.67 -37.48 -12.99
C THR A 121 0.91 -38.96 -12.68
N SER A 122 -0.13 -39.78 -12.72
CA SER A 122 0.05 -41.20 -13.04
C SER A 122 -1.18 -41.75 -13.75
N GLY A 123 -1.13 -41.64 -15.08
CA GLY A 123 -1.75 -42.56 -16.03
C GLY A 123 -3.27 -42.72 -15.99
N GLN A 124 -3.99 -41.90 -16.75
CA GLN A 124 -4.97 -42.48 -17.68
C GLN A 124 -5.41 -41.52 -18.78
N SER A 125 -5.38 -42.07 -19.99
CA SER A 125 -5.83 -41.52 -21.26
C SER A 125 -7.27 -40.96 -21.23
N SER A 126 -7.45 -39.87 -21.98
CA SER A 126 -8.70 -39.38 -22.57
C SER A 126 -9.83 -38.95 -21.64
N ARG A 127 -10.00 -37.62 -21.51
CA ARG A 127 -11.28 -36.93 -21.74
C ARG A 127 -11.08 -35.41 -21.76
N ASN A 128 -11.34 -34.79 -22.91
CA ASN A 128 -11.35 -33.34 -23.09
C ASN A 128 -12.32 -32.67 -22.09
N PRO A 129 -11.93 -31.59 -21.40
CA PRO A 129 -12.89 -30.77 -20.68
C PRO A 129 -13.62 -29.87 -21.68
N THR A 130 -14.94 -30.01 -21.75
CA THR A 130 -15.85 -29.12 -22.50
C THR A 130 -15.67 -27.68 -22.03
N MET A 131 -14.83 -26.90 -22.73
CA MET A 131 -14.74 -25.46 -22.55
C MET A 131 -16.08 -24.83 -22.90
N ARG A 132 -16.66 -24.07 -21.96
CA ARG A 132 -17.75 -23.15 -22.24
C ARG A 132 -17.21 -22.05 -23.15
N GLN A 133 -17.44 -22.20 -24.45
CA GLN A 133 -17.12 -21.22 -25.47
C GLN A 133 -18.06 -20.02 -25.34
N GLY A 134 -17.68 -19.01 -24.54
CA GLY A 134 -17.99 -17.64 -24.93
C GLY A 134 -17.12 -17.34 -26.14
N SER A 135 -17.68 -17.31 -27.34
CA SER A 135 -16.93 -17.17 -28.59
C SER A 135 -16.15 -15.85 -28.58
N LEU A 136 -14.84 -15.90 -28.32
CA LEU A 136 -13.96 -14.81 -28.71
C LEU A 136 -14.05 -14.66 -30.24
N PRO A 137 -14.06 -13.42 -30.76
CA PRO A 137 -14.00 -13.21 -32.19
C PRO A 137 -12.72 -13.85 -32.74
N GLU A 138 -12.88 -14.66 -33.78
CA GLU A 138 -11.78 -15.35 -34.45
C GLU A 138 -10.87 -14.32 -35.12
N ILE A 139 -9.69 -14.09 -34.55
CA ILE A 139 -8.67 -13.26 -35.15
C ILE A 139 -7.95 -14.11 -36.20
N LYS A 140 -8.22 -13.83 -37.48
CA LYS A 140 -7.45 -14.41 -38.58
C LYS A 140 -6.09 -13.74 -38.63
N LEU A 141 -5.07 -14.45 -38.14
CA LEU A 141 -3.68 -14.03 -38.31
C LEU A 141 -3.34 -14.06 -39.80
N VAL A 142 -3.02 -12.90 -40.36
CA VAL A 142 -2.43 -12.83 -41.70
C VAL A 142 -1.02 -13.38 -41.59
N THR A 143 -0.68 -14.37 -42.42
CA THR A 143 0.69 -14.86 -42.51
C THR A 143 1.59 -13.72 -42.96
N PHE A 144 2.52 -13.32 -42.08
CA PHE A 144 3.54 -12.34 -42.40
C PHE A 144 4.52 -12.97 -43.40
N GLY A 145 4.58 -12.44 -44.62
CA GLY A 145 5.43 -12.94 -45.71
C GLY A 145 6.82 -12.28 -45.78
N GLY A 146 7.22 -11.52 -44.76
CA GLY A 146 8.53 -10.86 -44.75
C GLY A 146 9.65 -11.79 -44.30
N ASN A 147 10.85 -11.58 -44.83
CA ASN A 147 12.05 -12.32 -44.43
C ASN A 147 12.49 -11.86 -43.01
N PRO A 148 12.59 -12.75 -42.01
CA PRO A 148 13.05 -12.39 -40.66
C PRO A 148 14.44 -11.77 -40.60
N GLU A 149 15.30 -12.05 -41.60
CA GLU A 149 16.66 -11.50 -41.67
C GLU A 149 16.71 -10.03 -42.08
N GLU A 150 15.60 -9.48 -42.60
CA GLU A 150 15.49 -8.06 -42.99
C GLU A 150 14.98 -7.18 -41.83
N TRP A 151 14.77 -7.77 -40.64
CA TRP A 151 14.28 -7.02 -39.50
C TRP A 151 15.41 -6.15 -38.93
N PRO A 152 15.15 -4.85 -38.67
CA PRO A 152 16.16 -4.01 -38.07
C PRO A 152 16.61 -4.61 -36.73
N VAL A 153 17.91 -4.80 -36.56
CA VAL A 153 18.47 -5.20 -35.27
C VAL A 153 18.38 -3.99 -34.35
N PHE A 154 17.35 -3.97 -33.49
CA PHE A 154 17.13 -2.87 -32.55
C PHE A 154 18.06 -2.90 -31.33
N TRP A 155 18.80 -3.99 -31.16
CA TRP A 155 19.72 -4.21 -30.03
C TRP A 155 21.07 -4.71 -30.55
N SER A 156 21.84 -3.80 -31.15
CA SER A 156 23.26 -3.99 -31.41
C SER A 156 24.09 -3.32 -30.32
#